data_AF-A0A2E2ESA0-F1
#
_entry.id   AF-A0A2E2ESA0-F1
#
_cell.length_a   1.000
_cell.length_b   1.000
_cell.length_c   1.000
_cell.angle_alpha   90.00
_cell.angle_beta   90.00
_cell.angle_gamma   90.00
#
_symmetry.space_group_name_H-M   'P 1'
#
loop_
_entity.id
_entity.type
_entity.pdbx_description
1 polymer ?
#
loop_
_entity_poly.entity_id
_entity_poly.type
_entity_poly.pdbx_seq_one_letter_code
_entity_poly.pdbx_strand_id
1 'polypeptide(L)'
;MKKLLLFTLSSIILSCSSENSDNDSPSAGDGSKIKTIKKISSGVTEETTTYEYNSEGNVSSMTFTNIYGESIETTYEYDSENIMVSFTEVELDAWGDTRTEIDYLEYENDLVVKICQDISYSDDLPEVDRIEFEYDDSTQNVSLFRHFYYEDAEFSDCDDVDNISNTETMEFDSNGNMTRYENSDYFWSPTYLTYSYDDKNHPLKNVKPDYFRKLLGASSNNNINAASEYNSDTDELTGTISYEYTYNNSGYPTVMERTYMTEGGSISQSLRYEYTYY
;
A
#
# COMPACT_ATOMS: atom_id res chain seq x y z
N MET A 1 -64.86 -13.47 24.20
CA MET A 1 -64.54 -12.04 24.09
C MET A 1 -64.21 -11.72 22.63
N LYS A 2 -64.66 -10.54 22.14
CA LYS A 2 -64.32 -9.76 20.92
C LYS A 2 -63.25 -10.38 19.98
N LYS A 3 -63.58 -10.77 18.74
CA LYS A 3 -63.65 -9.98 17.48
C LYS A 3 -62.34 -9.30 17.03
N LEU A 4 -61.70 -9.86 16.00
CA LEU A 4 -61.23 -9.29 14.69
C LEU A 4 -60.30 -10.37 14.08
N LEU A 5 -60.49 -11.07 12.94
CA LEU A 5 -61.01 -10.78 11.60
C LEU A 5 -60.17 -9.77 10.81
N LEU A 6 -59.28 -10.26 9.93
CA LEU A 6 -59.28 -10.11 8.46
C LEU A 6 -57.99 -10.79 7.91
N PHE A 7 -58.04 -11.76 6.98
CA PHE A 7 -58.07 -11.56 5.51
C PHE A 7 -56.89 -10.68 5.07
N THR A 8 -55.94 -11.03 4.20
CA THR A 8 -55.93 -11.67 2.86
C THR A 8 -54.49 -11.47 2.32
N LEU A 9 -53.94 -11.99 1.24
CA LEU A 9 -54.40 -12.63 0.01
C LEU A 9 -53.13 -13.28 -0.58
N SER A 10 -53.20 -14.52 -1.07
CA SER A 10 -52.29 -14.94 -2.14
C SER A 10 -52.78 -14.32 -3.44
N SER A 11 -51.93 -13.58 -4.15
CA SER A 11 -51.66 -13.77 -5.60
C SER A 11 -50.65 -12.74 -6.12
N ILE A 12 -49.76 -13.27 -6.94
CA ILE A 12 -48.64 -12.68 -7.66
C ILE A 12 -49.09 -11.58 -8.63
N ILE A 13 -48.34 -10.48 -8.72
CA ILE A 13 -48.15 -9.74 -9.98
C ILE A 13 -46.70 -9.22 -10.05
N LEU A 14 -46.05 -9.51 -11.18
CA LEU A 14 -44.78 -8.94 -11.65
C LEU A 14 -44.83 -7.40 -11.72
N SER A 15 -43.78 -6.71 -11.25
CA SER A 15 -43.25 -5.49 -11.90
C SER A 15 -42.09 -4.87 -11.14
N CYS A 16 -41.06 -4.54 -11.92
CA CYS A 16 -40.03 -3.53 -11.66
C CYS A 16 -39.10 -3.78 -10.46
N SER A 17 -38.04 -4.56 -10.69
CA SER A 17 -36.74 -4.11 -10.22
C SER A 17 -36.46 -2.78 -10.91
N SER A 18 -36.74 -1.67 -10.22
CA SER A 18 -36.15 -0.39 -10.59
C SER A 18 -34.64 -0.58 -10.49
N GLU A 19 -33.98 -0.40 -11.63
CA GLU A 19 -32.60 0.04 -11.71
C GLU A 19 -32.45 1.30 -10.86
N ASN A 20 -32.23 1.14 -9.55
CA ASN A 20 -31.58 2.19 -8.78
C ASN A 20 -30.09 1.97 -9.01
N SER A 21 -29.63 2.61 -10.08
CA SER A 21 -28.29 3.16 -10.11
C SER A 21 -28.23 4.15 -8.95
N ASP A 22 -27.79 3.66 -7.78
CA ASP A 22 -27.21 4.54 -6.78
C ASP A 22 -25.88 5.03 -7.37
N ASN A 23 -26.02 6.02 -8.25
CA ASN A 23 -25.01 7.01 -8.51
C ASN A 23 -24.89 7.83 -7.23
N ASP A 24 -24.26 7.23 -6.21
CA ASP A 24 -23.65 8.01 -5.14
C ASP A 24 -22.57 8.85 -5.83
N SER A 25 -22.99 10.05 -6.22
CA SER A 25 -22.06 11.08 -6.65
C SER A 25 -21.17 11.37 -5.44
N PRO A 26 -19.84 11.23 -5.57
CA PRO A 26 -18.94 11.46 -4.47
C PRO A 26 -19.19 12.83 -3.87
N SER A 27 -19.31 12.86 -2.55
CA SER A 27 -19.42 14.12 -1.82
C SER A 27 -18.17 14.95 -2.11
N ALA A 28 -18.24 16.28 -1.99
CA ALA A 28 -17.12 17.17 -2.34
C ALA A 28 -15.81 16.94 -1.54
N GLY A 29 -15.77 15.99 -0.59
CA GLY A 29 -14.56 15.50 0.07
C GLY A 29 -13.93 14.24 -0.55
N ASP A 30 -14.69 13.45 -1.32
CA ASP A 30 -14.21 12.22 -1.95
C ASP A 30 -13.31 12.47 -3.17
N GLY A 31 -13.37 13.69 -3.72
CA GLY A 31 -12.53 14.29 -4.78
C GLY A 31 -11.01 14.14 -4.68
N SER A 32 -10.54 13.63 -3.54
CA SER A 32 -9.15 13.58 -3.11
C SER A 32 -8.68 12.18 -2.70
N LYS A 33 -9.59 11.20 -2.63
CA LYS A 33 -9.25 9.81 -2.40
C LYS A 33 -8.78 9.22 -3.73
N ILE A 34 -7.62 8.58 -3.71
CA ILE A 34 -7.11 7.90 -4.90
C ILE A 34 -8.08 6.79 -5.28
N LYS A 35 -8.35 6.67 -6.58
CA LYS A 35 -9.17 5.61 -7.16
C LYS A 35 -8.31 4.62 -7.92
N THR A 36 -7.44 5.12 -8.79
CA THR A 36 -6.60 4.28 -9.62
C THR A 36 -5.22 4.89 -9.80
N ILE A 37 -4.21 4.04 -9.77
CA ILE A 37 -2.84 4.35 -10.20
C ILE A 37 -2.54 3.47 -11.41
N LYS A 38 -2.05 4.07 -12.49
CA LYS A 38 -1.62 3.33 -13.68
C LYS A 38 -0.14 3.60 -13.93
N LYS A 39 0.65 2.55 -14.06
CA LYS A 39 2.02 2.65 -14.58
C LYS A 39 1.98 2.48 -16.09
N ILE A 40 2.60 3.42 -16.79
CA ILE A 40 2.66 3.48 -18.24
C ILE A 40 4.13 3.47 -18.66
N SER A 41 4.42 2.58 -19.59
CA SER A 41 5.73 2.42 -20.20
C SER A 41 5.54 2.22 -21.69
N SER A 42 6.33 2.94 -22.50
CA SER A 42 6.23 2.89 -23.96
C SER A 42 4.81 3.12 -24.52
N GLY A 43 3.99 3.90 -23.81
CA GLY A 43 2.60 4.21 -24.19
C GLY A 43 1.57 3.12 -23.89
N VAL A 44 1.97 2.05 -23.19
CA VAL A 44 1.08 0.96 -22.76
C VAL A 44 0.93 1.02 -21.25
N THR A 45 -0.29 0.84 -20.73
CA THR A 45 -0.52 0.63 -19.30
C THR A 45 0.01 -0.75 -18.94
N GLU A 46 1.11 -0.82 -18.20
CA GLU A 46 1.75 -2.06 -17.75
C GLU A 46 1.11 -2.58 -16.47
N GLU A 47 0.75 -1.69 -15.56
CA GLU A 47 0.18 -2.02 -14.24
C GLU A 47 -0.98 -1.10 -13.91
N THR A 48 -1.97 -1.63 -13.20
CA THR A 48 -3.09 -0.86 -12.65
C THR A 48 -3.36 -1.29 -11.22
N THR A 49 -3.35 -0.33 -10.31
CA THR A 49 -3.79 -0.50 -8.92
C THR A 49 -5.09 0.27 -8.71
N THR A 50 -6.12 -0.38 -8.19
CA THR A 50 -7.43 0.21 -7.86
C THR A 50 -7.68 0.14 -6.36
N TYR A 51 -8.29 1.17 -5.79
CA TYR A 51 -8.59 1.27 -4.37
C TYR A 51 -10.09 1.43 -4.17
N GLU A 52 -10.65 0.68 -3.21
CA GLU A 52 -12.03 0.85 -2.77
C GLU A 52 -12.06 1.19 -1.27
N TYR A 53 -13.16 1.81 -0.82
CA TYR A 53 -13.29 2.32 0.53
C TYR A 53 -14.60 1.87 1.18
N ASN A 54 -14.57 1.64 2.49
CA ASN A 54 -15.77 1.37 3.27
C ASN A 54 -16.57 2.66 3.54
N SER A 55 -17.74 2.53 4.19
CA SER A 55 -18.63 3.66 4.49
C SER A 55 -18.03 4.68 5.46
N GLU A 56 -17.04 4.29 6.26
CA GLU A 56 -16.27 5.16 7.16
C GLU A 56 -15.15 5.91 6.42
N GLY A 57 -14.90 5.56 5.16
CA GLY A 57 -13.89 6.17 4.30
C GLY A 57 -12.48 5.58 4.45
N ASN A 58 -12.33 4.45 5.14
CA ASN A 58 -11.08 3.69 5.18
C ASN A 58 -10.97 2.79 3.94
N VAL A 59 -9.74 2.50 3.50
CA VAL A 59 -9.50 1.55 2.42
C VAL A 59 -10.04 0.18 2.81
N SER A 60 -10.90 -0.39 1.98
CA SER A 60 -11.49 -1.72 2.22
C SER A 60 -10.82 -2.79 1.37
N SER A 61 -10.36 -2.41 0.18
CA SER A 61 -9.58 -3.31 -0.67
C SER A 61 -8.69 -2.55 -1.65
N MET A 62 -7.68 -3.26 -2.13
CA MET A 62 -6.79 -2.84 -3.21
C MET A 62 -6.68 -3.99 -4.21
N THR A 63 -6.71 -3.67 -5.50
CA THR A 63 -6.49 -4.65 -6.56
C THR A 63 -5.37 -4.16 -7.46
N PHE A 64 -4.28 -4.91 -7.54
CA PHE A 64 -3.22 -4.76 -8.52
C PHE A 64 -3.42 -5.75 -9.67
N THR A 65 -3.11 -5.31 -10.88
CA THR A 65 -3.04 -6.16 -12.07
C THR A 65 -1.92 -5.68 -12.96
N ASN A 66 -1.29 -6.59 -13.71
CA ASN A 66 -0.35 -6.21 -14.74
C ASN A 66 -0.67 -6.86 -16.10
N ILE A 67 0.05 -6.42 -17.13
CA ILE A 67 -0.12 -6.90 -18.51
C ILE A 67 0.34 -8.35 -18.72
N TYR A 68 1.04 -8.95 -17.75
CA TYR A 68 1.50 -10.33 -17.81
C TYR A 68 0.48 -11.32 -17.23
N GLY A 69 -0.62 -10.81 -16.66
CA GLY A 69 -1.69 -11.62 -16.10
C GLY A 69 -1.56 -11.85 -14.59
N GLU A 70 -0.57 -11.23 -13.94
CA GLU A 70 -0.45 -11.27 -12.48
C GLU A 70 -1.48 -10.32 -11.84
N SER A 71 -2.02 -10.73 -10.70
CA SER A 71 -2.92 -9.90 -9.90
C SER A 71 -2.69 -10.10 -8.41
N ILE A 72 -2.85 -9.03 -7.64
CA ILE A 72 -2.87 -9.08 -6.18
C ILE A 72 -4.19 -8.46 -5.72
N GLU A 73 -4.96 -9.22 -4.95
CA GLU A 73 -6.14 -8.72 -4.26
C GLU A 73 -5.83 -8.60 -2.77
N THR A 74 -5.83 -7.37 -2.25
CA THR A 74 -5.66 -7.09 -0.82
C THR A 74 -7.01 -6.69 -0.22
N THR A 75 -7.45 -7.37 0.85
CA THR A 75 -8.64 -7.01 1.63
C THR A 75 -8.25 -6.63 3.04
N TYR A 76 -8.83 -5.54 3.55
CA TYR A 76 -8.49 -4.97 4.86
C TYR A 76 -9.63 -5.19 5.85
N GLU A 77 -9.31 -5.77 6.99
CA GLU A 77 -10.28 -6.12 8.03
C GLU A 77 -10.17 -5.17 9.22
N TYR A 78 -11.33 -4.72 9.70
CA TYR A 78 -11.45 -3.74 10.78
C TYR A 78 -12.30 -4.28 11.92
N ASP A 79 -11.98 -3.92 13.15
CA ASP A 79 -12.78 -4.23 14.33
C ASP A 79 -14.02 -3.33 14.46
N SER A 80 -14.76 -3.50 15.56
CA SER A 80 -15.96 -2.70 15.84
C SER A 80 -15.69 -1.22 16.13
N GLU A 81 -14.44 -0.87 16.42
CA GLU A 81 -13.98 0.51 16.63
C GLU A 81 -13.36 1.11 15.35
N ASN A 82 -13.41 0.37 14.24
CA ASN A 82 -12.88 0.73 12.92
C ASN A 82 -11.34 0.86 12.91
N ILE A 83 -10.68 0.05 13.73
CA ILE A 83 -9.22 -0.15 13.73
C ILE A 83 -8.92 -1.38 12.88
N MET A 84 -7.97 -1.28 11.94
CA MET A 84 -7.54 -2.39 11.09
C MET A 84 -6.81 -3.41 11.95
N VAL A 85 -7.29 -4.64 11.95
CA VAL A 85 -6.73 -5.73 12.75
C VAL A 85 -5.93 -6.72 11.92
N SER A 86 -6.25 -6.81 10.62
CA SER A 86 -5.53 -7.64 9.67
C SER A 86 -5.74 -7.17 8.24
N PHE A 87 -4.91 -7.65 7.34
CA PHE A 87 -5.22 -7.66 5.91
C PHE A 87 -4.82 -9.00 5.30
N THR A 88 -5.39 -9.30 4.13
CA THR A 88 -5.10 -10.54 3.40
C THR A 88 -4.74 -10.17 1.98
N GLU A 89 -3.60 -10.64 1.52
CA GLU A 89 -3.15 -10.52 0.13
C GLU A 89 -3.29 -11.87 -0.56
N VAL A 90 -3.98 -11.89 -1.68
CA VAL A 90 -4.06 -13.04 -2.57
C VAL A 90 -3.38 -12.68 -3.88
N GLU A 91 -2.20 -13.22 -4.07
CA GLU A 91 -1.44 -13.10 -5.31
C GLU A 91 -1.75 -14.29 -6.22
N LEU A 92 -2.04 -13.97 -7.48
CA LEU A 92 -2.17 -14.91 -8.58
C LEU A 92 -1.12 -14.57 -9.61
N ASP A 93 -0.22 -15.50 -9.89
CA ASP A 93 0.84 -15.29 -10.87
C ASP A 93 0.35 -15.52 -12.32
N ALA A 94 1.25 -15.32 -13.30
CA ALA A 94 0.94 -15.49 -14.71
C ALA A 94 0.63 -16.94 -15.14
N TRP A 95 0.94 -17.93 -14.29
CA TRP A 95 0.71 -19.36 -14.54
C TRP A 95 -0.52 -19.89 -13.80
N GLY A 96 -1.08 -19.11 -12.88
CA GLY A 96 -2.27 -19.42 -12.10
C GLY A 96 -1.96 -20.01 -10.73
N ASP A 97 -0.69 -19.99 -10.30
CA ASP A 97 -0.30 -20.40 -8.95
C ASP A 97 -0.70 -19.28 -7.97
N THR A 98 -1.13 -19.68 -6.78
CA THR A 98 -1.69 -18.76 -5.79
C THR A 98 -0.84 -18.73 -4.55
N ARG A 99 -0.51 -17.51 -4.09
CA ARG A 99 0.06 -17.23 -2.78
C ARG A 99 -0.96 -16.44 -1.98
N THR A 100 -1.21 -16.85 -0.74
CA THR A 100 -2.08 -16.14 0.19
C THR A 100 -1.28 -15.78 1.43
N GLU A 101 -1.24 -14.50 1.74
CA GLU A 101 -0.60 -13.93 2.91
C GLU A 101 -1.66 -13.29 3.80
N ILE A 102 -1.64 -13.61 5.09
CA ILE A 102 -2.52 -12.99 6.08
C ILE A 102 -1.65 -12.28 7.11
N ASP A 103 -1.80 -10.97 7.18
CA ASP A 103 -1.07 -10.07 8.06
C ASP A 103 -1.93 -9.71 9.27
N TYR A 104 -1.49 -10.09 10.46
CA TYR A 104 -2.13 -9.70 11.71
C TYR A 104 -1.36 -8.57 12.39
N LEU A 105 -2.06 -7.48 12.73
CA LEU A 105 -1.46 -6.29 13.31
C LEU A 105 -1.58 -6.32 14.83
N GLU A 106 -0.45 -6.19 15.53
CA GLU A 106 -0.41 -5.96 16.97
C GLU A 106 -0.12 -4.50 17.28
N TYR A 107 -0.87 -3.95 18.25
CA TYR A 107 -0.81 -2.56 18.64
C TYR A 107 -0.32 -2.39 20.08
N GLU A 108 0.53 -1.39 20.28
CA GLU A 108 0.73 -0.77 21.59
C GLU A 108 0.25 0.68 21.55
N ASN A 109 -0.82 0.97 22.29
CA ASN A 109 -1.59 2.21 22.14
C ASN A 109 -2.11 2.34 20.70
N ASP A 110 -1.82 3.46 20.02
CA ASP A 110 -2.26 3.73 18.65
C ASP A 110 -1.20 3.41 17.59
N LEU A 111 -0.13 2.70 17.95
CA LEU A 111 0.98 2.34 17.06
C LEU A 111 1.02 0.84 16.82
N VAL A 112 1.20 0.44 15.56
CA VAL A 112 1.45 -0.96 15.19
C VAL A 112 2.89 -1.29 15.57
N VAL A 113 3.09 -2.24 16.47
CA VAL A 113 4.44 -2.63 16.96
C VAL A 113 4.94 -3.92 16.34
N LYS A 114 4.03 -4.74 15.82
CA LYS A 114 4.36 -6.00 15.15
C LYS A 114 3.32 -6.35 14.09
N ILE A 115 3.78 -6.93 12.98
CA ILE A 115 2.95 -7.66 12.03
C ILE A 115 3.40 -9.13 12.06
N CYS A 116 2.42 -10.02 12.13
CA CYS A 116 2.62 -11.46 11.99
C CYS A 116 2.04 -11.91 10.65
N GLN A 117 2.84 -12.54 9.81
CA GLN A 117 2.48 -12.93 8.45
C GLN A 117 2.38 -14.45 8.35
N ASP A 118 1.17 -14.95 8.07
CA ASP A 118 0.94 -16.35 7.73
C ASP A 118 0.89 -16.48 6.20
N ILE A 119 1.88 -17.14 5.60
CA ILE A 119 2.03 -17.24 4.15
C ILE A 119 1.79 -18.68 3.71
N SER A 120 0.94 -18.86 2.70
CA SER A 120 0.60 -20.16 2.12
C SER A 120 0.63 -20.14 0.61
N TYR A 121 0.98 -21.28 0.02
CA TYR A 121 1.12 -21.47 -1.42
C TYR A 121 0.21 -22.62 -1.89
N SER A 122 -0.20 -22.59 -3.15
CA SER A 122 -1.00 -23.68 -3.74
C SER A 122 -0.24 -25.01 -3.80
N ASP A 123 1.08 -24.97 -4.02
CA ASP A 123 1.91 -26.14 -4.30
C ASP A 123 3.27 -26.15 -3.55
N ASP A 124 3.44 -25.30 -2.54
CA ASP A 124 4.66 -25.20 -1.73
C ASP A 124 4.37 -25.23 -0.21
N LEU A 125 5.43 -25.32 0.58
CA LEU A 125 5.38 -25.29 2.04
C LEU A 125 5.04 -23.87 2.54
N PRO A 126 4.29 -23.75 3.64
CA PRO A 126 3.96 -22.44 4.21
C PRO A 126 5.20 -21.77 4.79
N GLU A 127 5.16 -20.44 4.86
CA GLU A 127 6.19 -19.59 5.44
C GLU A 127 5.55 -18.72 6.53
N VAL A 128 6.40 -18.24 7.44
CA VAL A 128 6.01 -17.25 8.45
C VAL A 128 7.06 -16.15 8.50
N ASP A 129 6.60 -14.90 8.50
CA ASP A 129 7.43 -13.73 8.81
C ASP A 129 6.84 -12.97 10.00
N ARG A 130 7.71 -12.39 10.81
CA ARG A 130 7.35 -11.44 11.86
C ARG A 130 8.10 -10.15 11.58
N ILE A 131 7.35 -9.05 11.46
CA ILE A 131 7.92 -7.72 11.27
C ILE A 131 7.73 -6.94 12.56
N GLU A 132 8.83 -6.44 13.14
CA GLU A 132 8.78 -5.57 14.32
C GLU A 132 9.19 -4.13 13.95
N PHE A 133 8.51 -3.15 14.56
CA PHE A 133 8.72 -1.73 14.28
C PHE A 133 9.33 -1.01 15.48
N GLU A 134 10.35 -0.18 15.23
CA GLU A 134 10.74 0.88 16.15
C GLU A 134 10.32 2.23 15.61
N TYR A 135 10.00 3.16 16.51
CA TYR A 135 9.54 4.50 16.17
C TYR A 135 10.51 5.57 16.65
N ASP A 136 10.64 6.64 15.88
CA ASP A 136 11.30 7.85 16.34
C ASP A 136 10.43 8.55 17.40
N ASP A 137 10.99 8.74 18.60
CA ASP A 137 10.30 9.32 19.76
C ASP A 137 9.71 10.72 19.49
N SER A 138 10.28 11.47 18.54
CA SER A 138 9.90 12.87 18.29
C SER A 138 8.80 13.01 17.23
N THR A 139 8.78 12.12 16.24
CA THR A 139 7.88 12.19 15.08
C THR A 139 6.82 11.08 15.06
N GLN A 140 7.01 10.02 15.85
CA GLN A 140 6.17 8.81 15.81
C GLN A 140 6.03 8.22 14.39
N ASN A 141 7.10 8.33 13.60
CA ASN A 141 7.28 7.58 12.35
C ASN A 141 8.14 6.36 12.64
N VAL A 142 7.92 5.28 11.89
CA VAL A 142 8.74 4.07 12.00
C VAL A 142 10.16 4.43 11.58
N SER A 143 11.17 4.17 12.41
CA SER A 143 12.58 4.40 12.10
C SER A 143 13.33 3.12 11.72
N LEU A 144 12.79 1.96 12.09
CA LEU A 144 13.38 0.66 11.83
C LEU A 144 12.31 -0.40 11.66
N PHE A 145 12.46 -1.23 10.63
CA PHE A 145 11.83 -2.54 10.50
C PHE A 145 12.85 -3.63 10.84
N ARG A 146 12.41 -4.69 11.53
CA ARG A 146 13.14 -5.95 11.66
C ARG A 146 12.28 -7.08 11.15
N HIS A 147 12.75 -7.79 10.14
CA HIS A 147 12.08 -8.99 9.63
C HIS A 147 12.69 -10.23 10.27
N PHE A 148 11.82 -11.19 10.55
CA PHE A 148 12.15 -12.46 11.17
C PHE A 148 11.47 -13.53 10.34
N TYR A 149 12.23 -14.12 9.44
CA TYR A 149 11.69 -15.01 8.40
C TYR A 149 12.06 -16.47 8.63
N TYR A 150 11.10 -17.38 8.38
CA TYR A 150 11.29 -18.82 8.44
C TYR A 150 10.57 -19.56 7.31
N GLU A 151 11.33 -20.38 6.56
CA GLU A 151 10.84 -21.32 5.56
C GLU A 151 10.35 -22.62 6.21
N ASP A 152 9.48 -23.37 5.52
CA ASP A 152 8.96 -24.67 5.96
C ASP A 152 8.21 -24.61 7.31
N ALA A 153 7.40 -23.57 7.52
CA ALA A 153 6.74 -23.22 8.76
C ALA A 153 5.46 -24.05 9.07
N GLU A 154 5.34 -25.30 8.61
CA GLU A 154 4.11 -26.13 8.74
C GLU A 154 3.60 -26.25 10.19
N PHE A 155 4.49 -26.10 11.17
CA PHE A 155 4.20 -26.15 12.60
C PHE A 155 4.75 -24.96 13.39
N SER A 156 5.14 -23.89 12.70
CA SER A 156 5.71 -22.68 13.34
C SER A 156 4.71 -21.53 13.25
N ASP A 157 4.69 -20.70 14.27
CA ASP A 157 3.99 -19.42 14.25
C ASP A 157 4.98 -18.26 14.44
N CYS A 158 4.48 -17.02 14.45
CA CYS A 158 5.34 -15.84 14.58
C CYS A 158 6.13 -15.77 15.90
N ASP A 159 5.68 -16.47 16.95
CA ASP A 159 6.41 -16.52 18.21
C ASP A 159 7.58 -17.52 18.14
N ASP A 160 7.60 -18.43 17.15
CA ASP A 160 8.70 -19.38 16.91
C ASP A 160 9.84 -18.80 16.07
N VAL A 161 9.64 -17.65 15.39
CA VAL A 161 10.65 -17.08 14.49
C VAL A 161 11.55 -16.06 15.21
N ASP A 162 12.81 -16.44 15.46
CA ASP A 162 13.74 -15.64 16.27
C ASP A 162 14.95 -15.07 15.52
N ASN A 163 15.18 -15.50 14.28
CA ASN A 163 16.33 -15.06 13.50
C ASN A 163 15.97 -13.84 12.65
N ILE A 164 16.66 -12.73 12.89
CA ILE A 164 16.53 -11.54 12.03
C ILE A 164 17.07 -11.89 10.65
N SER A 165 16.21 -11.82 9.63
CA SER A 165 16.59 -11.99 8.23
C SER A 165 17.18 -10.69 7.68
N ASN A 166 16.46 -9.57 7.87
CA ASN A 166 16.89 -8.27 7.41
C ASN A 166 16.39 -7.12 8.30
N THR A 167 16.89 -5.94 8.00
CA THR A 167 16.49 -4.68 8.63
C THR A 167 16.36 -3.59 7.60
N GLU A 168 15.40 -2.71 7.81
CA GLU A 168 15.20 -1.52 6.99
C GLU A 168 15.18 -0.29 7.88
N THR A 169 16.04 0.69 7.61
CA THR A 169 16.15 1.92 8.39
C THR A 169 15.60 3.10 7.60
N MET A 170 14.92 4.00 8.31
CA MET A 170 14.37 5.22 7.74
C MET A 170 14.64 6.41 8.64
N GLU A 171 14.85 7.55 8.01
CA GLU A 171 14.96 8.85 8.68
C GLU A 171 13.89 9.79 8.16
N PHE A 172 13.38 10.69 9.01
CA PHE A 172 12.33 11.64 8.66
C PHE A 172 12.71 13.07 9.02
N ASP A 173 12.23 14.03 8.21
CA ASP A 173 12.26 15.45 8.58
C ASP A 173 11.16 15.80 9.58
N SER A 174 11.16 17.05 10.06
CA SER A 174 10.15 17.54 11.01
C SER A 174 8.72 17.62 10.45
N ASN A 175 8.54 17.47 9.14
CA ASN A 175 7.24 17.42 8.48
C ASN A 175 6.75 15.97 8.28
N GLY A 176 7.52 14.98 8.74
CA GLY A 176 7.24 13.57 8.55
C GLY A 176 7.51 13.08 7.14
N ASN A 177 8.37 13.76 6.37
CA ASN A 177 8.84 13.28 5.09
C ASN A 177 10.09 12.42 5.27
N MET A 178 10.12 11.22 4.69
CA MET A 178 11.27 10.32 4.77
C MET A 178 12.47 10.91 4.02
N THR A 179 13.55 11.25 4.72
CA THR A 179 14.76 11.83 4.15
C THR A 179 15.78 10.79 3.71
N ARG A 180 15.76 9.59 4.31
CA ARG A 180 16.67 8.48 4.02
C ARG A 180 15.94 7.15 4.14
N TYR A 181 16.27 6.20 3.27
CA TYR A 181 15.86 4.80 3.33
C TYR A 181 17.05 3.90 3.03
N GLU A 182 17.23 2.84 3.81
CA GLU A 182 18.30 1.87 3.63
C GLU A 182 17.83 0.47 4.04
N ASN A 183 18.02 -0.51 3.16
CA ASN A 183 17.65 -1.91 3.38
C ASN A 183 18.93 -2.77 3.42
N SER A 184 19.11 -3.53 4.50
CA SER A 184 20.32 -4.32 4.73
C SER A 184 20.46 -5.54 3.82
N ASP A 185 19.40 -5.97 3.13
CA ASP A 185 19.34 -7.22 2.37
C ASP A 185 19.89 -7.12 0.93
N TYR A 186 20.25 -5.91 0.47
CA TYR A 186 20.80 -5.69 -0.87
C TYR A 186 22.24 -6.22 -1.01
N PHE A 187 22.37 -7.54 -1.19
CA PHE A 187 23.65 -8.27 -1.22
C PHE A 187 24.60 -7.87 -2.37
N TRP A 188 24.08 -7.45 -3.52
CA TRP A 188 24.89 -7.22 -4.72
C TRP A 188 25.52 -5.83 -4.80
N SER A 189 24.88 -4.83 -4.20
CA SER A 189 25.41 -3.48 -4.03
C SER A 189 24.57 -2.85 -2.93
N PRO A 190 25.06 -2.76 -1.69
CA PRO A 190 24.26 -2.21 -0.62
C PRO A 190 24.10 -0.71 -0.89
N THR A 191 22.87 -0.25 -1.10
CA THR A 191 22.57 1.15 -1.43
C THR A 191 21.60 1.75 -0.43
N TYR A 192 21.70 3.06 -0.26
CA TYR A 192 20.66 3.85 0.41
C TYR A 192 20.18 4.96 -0.51
N LEU A 193 18.94 5.37 -0.27
CA LEU A 193 18.30 6.46 -0.97
C LEU A 193 18.14 7.65 -0.04
N THR A 194 18.35 8.84 -0.58
CA THR A 194 17.93 10.09 0.06
C THR A 194 16.87 10.77 -0.78
N TYR A 195 15.98 11.52 -0.14
CA TYR A 195 14.84 12.12 -0.81
C TYR A 195 14.71 13.60 -0.51
N SER A 196 14.15 14.31 -1.49
CA SER A 196 13.69 15.68 -1.35
C SER A 196 12.24 15.79 -1.82
N TYR A 197 11.53 16.77 -1.29
CA TYR A 197 10.09 16.87 -1.40
C TYR A 197 9.64 18.22 -1.96
N ASP A 198 8.50 18.21 -2.62
CA ASP A 198 7.74 19.41 -2.94
C ASP A 198 6.85 19.86 -1.77
N ASP A 199 6.06 20.92 -1.98
CA ASP A 199 5.09 21.41 -1.01
C ASP A 199 3.64 20.96 -1.33
N LYS A 200 3.46 20.02 -2.26
CA LYS A 200 2.15 19.55 -2.75
C LYS A 200 1.72 18.27 -2.08
N ASN A 201 0.47 17.86 -2.31
CA ASN A 201 -0.09 16.68 -1.67
C ASN A 201 0.40 15.40 -2.34
N HIS A 202 0.79 14.40 -1.53
CA HIS A 202 1.00 13.03 -2.01
C HIS A 202 -0.32 12.41 -2.54
N PRO A 203 -0.31 11.56 -3.59
CA PRO A 203 -1.53 10.93 -4.11
C PRO A 203 -2.28 10.12 -3.04
N LEU A 204 -1.52 9.46 -2.16
CA LEU A 204 -2.07 8.64 -1.08
C LEU A 204 -2.39 9.42 0.20
N LYS A 205 -2.24 10.75 0.23
CA LYS A 205 -2.32 11.54 1.47
C LYS A 205 -3.60 11.34 2.29
N ASN A 206 -4.71 11.05 1.60
CA ASN A 206 -6.03 10.89 2.21
C ASN A 206 -6.45 9.42 2.32
N VAL A 207 -5.58 8.47 1.98
CA VAL A 207 -5.86 7.05 2.24
C VAL A 207 -5.79 6.81 3.73
N LYS A 208 -6.88 6.30 4.28
CA LYS A 208 -7.01 5.88 5.67
C LYS A 208 -7.04 4.36 5.75
N PRO A 209 -6.56 3.77 6.85
CA PRO A 209 -5.98 4.42 8.02
C PRO A 209 -4.56 4.97 7.77
N ASP A 210 -4.12 5.93 8.59
CA ASP A 210 -2.82 6.59 8.38
C ASP A 210 -1.63 5.65 8.56
N TYR A 211 -1.73 4.65 9.44
CA TYR A 211 -0.64 3.70 9.67
C TYR A 211 -0.36 2.83 8.44
N PHE A 212 -1.35 2.53 7.59
CA PHE A 212 -1.11 1.89 6.28
C PHE A 212 -0.02 2.62 5.49
N ARG A 213 -0.04 3.95 5.54
CA ARG A 213 0.93 4.79 4.84
C ARG A 213 2.28 4.89 5.58
N LYS A 214 2.27 4.78 6.91
CA LYS A 214 3.47 4.85 7.75
C LYS A 214 4.26 3.54 7.77
N LEU A 215 3.58 2.41 7.64
CA LEU A 215 4.18 1.07 7.65
C LEU A 215 4.90 0.73 6.34
N LEU A 216 4.58 1.39 5.23
CA LEU A 216 5.20 1.13 3.92
C LEU A 216 6.47 1.97 3.68
N GLY A 217 6.99 2.66 4.70
CA GLY A 217 8.15 3.55 4.59
C GLY A 217 7.98 4.74 3.64
N ALA A 218 6.83 4.91 2.98
CA ALA A 218 6.61 5.98 2.02
C ALA A 218 6.24 7.29 2.74
N SER A 219 6.94 8.38 2.41
CA SER A 219 6.43 9.71 2.78
C SER A 219 5.06 9.91 2.15
N SER A 220 4.08 10.18 3.00
CA SER A 220 2.69 10.21 2.60
C SER A 220 2.07 11.60 2.71
N ASN A 221 2.89 12.60 3.06
CA ASN A 221 2.47 14.00 3.23
C ASN A 221 2.72 14.82 1.97
N ASN A 222 3.93 14.75 1.42
CA ASN A 222 4.39 15.49 0.24
C ASN A 222 4.89 14.57 -0.86
N ASN A 223 4.99 15.07 -2.10
CA ASN A 223 5.56 14.28 -3.19
C ASN A 223 7.08 14.36 -3.15
N ILE A 224 7.73 13.22 -3.40
CA ILE A 224 9.16 13.16 -3.68
C ILE A 224 9.39 13.88 -5.01
N ASN A 225 10.22 14.93 -5.06
CA ASN A 225 10.58 15.59 -6.32
C ASN A 225 11.94 15.11 -6.87
N ALA A 226 12.83 14.63 -6.02
CA ALA A 226 14.06 13.99 -6.41
C ALA A 226 14.55 13.01 -5.34
N ALA A 227 15.26 11.97 -5.80
CA ALA A 227 16.00 11.05 -4.95
C ALA A 227 17.43 10.88 -5.46
N SER A 228 18.35 10.58 -4.55
CA SER A 228 19.75 10.26 -4.87
C SER A 228 20.11 8.91 -4.25
N GLU A 229 20.72 8.05 -5.05
CA GLU A 229 21.15 6.71 -4.67
C GLU A 229 22.64 6.70 -4.41
N TYR A 230 23.04 6.12 -3.29
CA TYR A 230 24.43 6.05 -2.84
C TYR A 230 24.82 4.62 -2.55
N ASN A 231 26.08 4.28 -2.80
CA ASN A 231 26.67 3.09 -2.23
C ASN A 231 26.83 3.28 -0.71
N SER A 232 26.27 2.38 0.08
CA SER A 232 26.27 2.49 1.55
C SER A 232 27.64 2.30 2.20
N ASP A 233 28.57 1.58 1.56
CA ASP A 233 29.92 1.38 2.08
C ASP A 233 30.85 2.56 1.80
N THR A 234 30.68 3.23 0.65
CA THR A 234 31.60 4.28 0.18
C THR A 234 31.01 5.70 0.23
N ASP A 235 29.70 5.83 0.44
CA ASP A 235 28.93 7.08 0.28
C ASP A 235 29.07 7.73 -1.11
N GLU A 236 29.47 6.96 -2.13
CA GLU A 236 29.58 7.44 -3.51
C GLU A 236 28.20 7.44 -4.18
N LEU A 237 27.88 8.52 -4.89
CA LEU A 237 26.63 8.66 -5.64
C LEU A 237 26.63 7.73 -6.86
N THR A 238 25.69 6.79 -6.90
CA THR A 238 25.56 5.78 -7.97
C THR A 238 24.45 6.12 -8.97
N GLY A 239 23.46 6.93 -8.56
CA GLY A 239 22.32 7.26 -9.38
C GLY A 239 21.49 8.43 -8.85
N THR A 240 20.65 8.98 -9.72
CA THR A 240 19.68 10.00 -9.35
C THR A 240 18.33 9.72 -10.00
N ILE A 241 17.26 10.08 -9.30
CA ILE A 241 15.88 9.94 -9.78
C ILE A 241 15.24 11.32 -9.71
N SER A 242 14.62 11.76 -10.81
CA SER A 242 13.82 12.98 -10.84
C SER A 242 12.35 12.65 -11.09
N TYR A 243 11.47 13.41 -10.45
CA TYR A 243 10.02 13.26 -10.55
C TYR A 243 9.39 14.59 -10.99
N GLU A 244 8.67 14.56 -12.10
CA GLU A 244 7.93 15.73 -12.62
C GLU A 244 6.42 15.46 -12.54
N TYR A 245 5.68 16.40 -11.97
CA TYR A 245 4.26 16.21 -11.69
C TYR A 245 3.39 17.21 -12.44
N THR A 246 2.21 16.74 -12.85
CA THR A 246 1.07 17.60 -13.19
C THR A 246 0.01 17.43 -12.11
N TYR A 247 -0.63 18.52 -11.69
CA TYR A 247 -1.60 18.50 -10.59
C TYR A 247 -3.00 18.93 -11.05
N ASN A 248 -4.00 18.45 -10.32
CA ASN A 248 -5.35 19.02 -10.38
C ASN A 248 -5.44 20.33 -9.58
N ASN A 249 -6.60 21.00 -9.64
CA ASN A 249 -6.85 22.27 -8.94
C ASN A 249 -6.80 22.15 -7.40
N SER A 250 -6.92 20.92 -6.86
CA SER A 250 -6.85 20.63 -5.44
C SER A 250 -5.41 20.31 -4.98
N GLY A 251 -4.42 20.42 -5.87
CA GLY A 251 -3.01 20.21 -5.56
C GLY A 251 -2.61 18.74 -5.41
N TYR A 252 -3.40 17.81 -5.93
CA TYR A 252 -3.06 16.39 -6.01
C TYR A 252 -2.51 16.06 -7.41
N PRO A 253 -1.48 15.22 -7.52
CA PRO A 253 -0.90 14.86 -8.80
C PRO A 253 -1.88 14.02 -9.63
N THR A 254 -2.01 14.33 -10.91
CA THR A 254 -2.74 13.53 -11.90
C THR A 254 -1.81 12.76 -12.83
N VAL A 255 -0.56 13.23 -12.95
CA VAL A 255 0.51 12.57 -13.70
C VAL A 255 1.82 12.74 -12.93
N MET A 256 2.65 11.70 -12.94
CA MET A 256 4.05 11.75 -12.52
C MET A 256 4.94 11.12 -13.60
N GLU A 257 5.98 11.83 -14.01
CA GLU A 257 7.04 11.31 -14.87
C GLU A 257 8.28 11.07 -14.02
N ARG A 258 8.74 9.82 -13.97
CA ARG A 258 9.95 9.39 -13.26
C ARG A 258 11.06 9.14 -14.26
N THR A 259 12.21 9.78 -14.07
CA THR A 259 13.43 9.52 -14.84
C THR A 259 14.55 9.05 -13.91
N TYR A 260 15.17 7.92 -14.25
CA TYR A 260 16.37 7.43 -13.57
C TYR A 260 17.61 7.68 -14.44
N MET A 261 18.64 8.23 -13.81
CA MET A 261 19.94 8.53 -14.42
C MET A 261 21.05 7.84 -13.63
N THR A 262 21.91 7.10 -14.32
CA THR A 262 23.10 6.48 -13.70
C THR A 262 24.17 7.52 -13.40
N GLU A 263 25.16 7.13 -12.61
CA GLU A 263 26.43 7.84 -12.52
C GLU A 263 26.96 8.15 -13.94
N GLY A 264 27.21 9.44 -14.23
CA GLY A 264 27.56 9.94 -15.57
C GLY A 264 26.41 10.58 -16.37
N GLY A 265 25.17 10.59 -15.83
CA GLY A 265 24.05 11.38 -16.37
C GLY A 265 23.36 10.79 -17.59
N SER A 266 23.58 9.50 -17.88
CA SER A 266 22.86 8.79 -18.94
C SER A 266 21.48 8.36 -18.44
N ILE A 267 20.44 8.67 -19.21
CA ILE A 267 19.08 8.19 -18.92
C ILE A 267 19.05 6.68 -19.10
N SER A 268 18.67 5.97 -18.04
CA SER A 268 18.55 4.52 -18.06
C SER A 268 17.09 4.05 -18.12
N GLN A 269 16.15 4.83 -17.57
CA GLN A 269 14.75 4.45 -17.52
C GLN A 269 13.85 5.69 -17.42
N SER A 270 12.70 5.65 -18.09
CA SER A 270 11.62 6.62 -17.94
C SER A 270 10.30 5.87 -17.73
N LEU A 271 9.54 6.27 -16.73
CA LEU A 271 8.23 5.71 -16.40
C LEU A 271 7.22 6.84 -16.20
N ARG A 272 5.98 6.60 -16.60
CA ARG A 272 4.87 7.52 -16.37
C ARG A 272 3.85 6.88 -15.44
N TYR A 273 3.34 7.64 -14.49
CA TYR A 273 2.23 7.24 -13.64
C TYR A 273 1.06 8.18 -13.86
N GLU A 274 -0.15 7.63 -13.95
CA GLU A 274 -1.39 8.40 -14.02
C GLU A 274 -2.27 8.09 -12.82
N TYR A 275 -2.81 9.13 -12.22
CA TYR A 275 -3.62 9.06 -11.00
C TYR A 275 -5.03 9.55 -11.28
N THR A 276 -6.02 8.77 -10.86
CA THR A 276 -7.43 9.17 -10.85
C THR A 276 -7.95 9.18 -9.41
N TYR A 277 -8.89 10.09 -9.15
CA TYR A 277 -9.50 10.27 -7.84
C TYR A 277 -11.03 10.09 -7.98
N TYR A 278 -11.71 9.80 -6.88
CA TYR A 278 -13.17 9.71 -6.84
C TYR A 278 -13.84 11.07 -7.11
#